data_AF-A0AAD4H471-F1
#
_entry.id   AF-A0AAD4H471-F1
#
_cell.length_a   1.000
_cell.length_b   1.000
_cell.length_c   1.000
_cell.angle_alpha   90.00
_cell.angle_beta   90.00
_cell.angle_gamma   90.00
#
_symmetry.space_group_name_H-M   'P 1'
#
loop_
_entity.id
_entity.type
_entity.pdbx_description
1 polymer ?
#
loop_
_entity_poly.entity_id
_entity_poly.type
_entity_poly.pdbx_seq_one_letter_code
_entity_poly.pdbx_strand_id
1 'polypeptide(L)'
;TANLRPFVLSKTESDPENQQVQELARIYDACVHCIKLFRDSHIQIVTRYILTQAKRGPPEGWEDYRVKVDDQPSTTATTATVKEKEDEEGAGMKGTGGSELMPFLKGNRDETNAAKITADVKK
;
A
#
# COMPACT_ATOMS: atom_id res chain seq x y z
N THR A 1 25.89 4.67 10.28
CA THR A 1 24.58 5.31 9.98
C THR A 1 23.68 5.13 11.19
N ALA A 2 23.29 6.21 11.85
CA ALA A 2 22.42 6.11 13.03
C ALA A 2 20.96 5.93 12.59
N ASN A 3 20.35 4.78 12.91
CA ASN A 3 18.93 4.54 12.68
C ASN A 3 18.14 4.96 13.93
N LEU A 4 17.11 5.79 13.73
CA LEU A 4 16.31 6.35 14.83
C LEU A 4 15.48 5.28 15.55
N ARG A 5 14.96 4.29 14.83
CA ARG A 5 14.06 3.28 15.42
C ARG A 5 14.75 2.44 16.51
N PRO A 6 15.92 1.81 16.27
CA PRO A 6 16.65 1.11 17.32
C PRO A 6 17.03 1.99 18.51
N PHE A 7 17.34 3.27 18.26
CA PHE A 7 17.67 4.21 19.33
C PHE A 7 16.48 4.43 20.27
N VAL A 8 15.29 4.72 19.73
CA VAL A 8 14.08 4.92 20.55
C VAL A 8 13.67 3.63 21.26
N LEU A 9 13.76 2.47 20.61
CA LEU A 9 13.52 1.15 21.21
C LEU A 9 14.43 0.90 22.42
N SER A 10 15.76 1.01 22.23
CA SER A 10 16.72 0.76 23.32
C SER A 10 16.51 1.69 24.51
N LYS A 11 16.12 2.95 24.28
CA LYS A 11 15.79 3.90 25.35
C LYS A 11 14.51 3.55 26.07
N THR A 12 13.48 3.12 25.34
CA THR A 12 12.21 2.67 25.91
C THR A 12 12.37 1.40 26.75
N GLU A 13 13.25 0.49 26.33
CA GLU A 13 13.58 -0.73 27.09
C GLU A 13 14.41 -0.45 28.35
N SER A 14 15.32 0.53 28.29
CA SER A 14 16.22 0.85 29.41
C SER A 14 15.51 1.61 30.53
N ASP A 15 14.69 2.61 30.19
CA ASP A 15 14.08 3.54 31.14
C ASP A 15 12.57 3.78 30.85
N PRO A 16 11.70 2.75 30.96
CA PRO A 16 10.30 2.84 30.54
C PRO A 16 9.44 3.82 31.36
N GLU A 17 9.80 4.08 32.62
CA GLU A 17 9.07 5.02 33.50
C GLU A 17 9.47 6.48 33.30
N ASN A 18 10.53 6.74 32.52
CA ASN A 18 11.00 8.10 32.29
C ASN A 18 10.05 8.86 31.35
N GLN A 19 9.47 9.96 31.83
CA GLN A 19 8.53 10.79 31.08
C GLN A 19 9.09 11.30 29.74
N GLN A 20 10.39 11.63 29.69
CA GLN A 20 11.03 12.10 28.46
C GLN A 20 11.15 10.97 27.43
N VAL A 21 11.38 9.74 27.88
CA VAL A 21 11.46 8.55 27.02
C VAL A 21 10.08 8.19 26.48
N GLN A 22 9.05 8.27 27.32
CA GLN A 22 7.66 8.09 26.89
C GLN A 22 7.24 9.13 25.85
N GLU A 23 7.58 10.40 26.05
CA GLU A 23 7.29 11.46 25.08
C GLU A 23 8.06 11.28 23.78
N LEU A 24 9.33 10.84 23.85
CA LEU A 24 10.13 10.52 22.66
C LEU A 24 9.47 9.41 21.83
N ALA A 25 9.03 8.31 22.46
CA ALA A 25 8.32 7.23 21.79
C ALA A 25 7.00 7.71 21.18
N ARG A 26 6.24 8.53 21.91
CA ARG A 26 4.98 9.12 21.43
C ARG A 26 5.18 9.99 20.19
N ILE A 27 6.20 10.86 20.18
CA ILE A 27 6.51 11.73 19.03
C ILE A 27 6.97 10.89 17.84
N TYR A 28 7.81 9.89 18.07
CA TYR A 28 8.24 8.97 17.02
C TYR A 28 7.03 8.25 16.39
N ASP A 29 6.13 7.70 17.20
CA ASP A 29 4.94 7.00 16.73
C ASP A 29 3.97 7.93 15.98
N ALA A 30 3.86 9.20 16.40
CA ALA A 30 3.10 10.22 15.69
C ALA A 30 3.68 10.48 14.28
N CYS A 31 5.00 10.57 14.16
CA CYS A 31 5.67 10.70 12.85
C CYS A 31 5.41 9.49 11.94
N VAL A 32 5.55 8.28 12.46
CA VAL A 32 5.25 7.03 11.73
C VAL A 32 3.79 7.01 11.29
N HIS A 33 2.86 7.44 12.15
CA HIS A 33 1.44 7.53 11.83
C HIS A 33 1.16 8.51 10.68
N CYS A 34 1.80 9.68 10.66
CA CYS A 34 1.67 10.62 9.55
C CYS A 34 2.12 10.00 8.21
N ILE A 35 3.19 9.21 8.21
CA ILE A 35 3.64 8.48 7.00
C ILE A 35 2.61 7.42 6.59
N LYS A 36 2.01 6.71 7.55
CA LYS A 36 0.92 5.76 7.27
C LYS A 36 -0.27 6.46 6.60
N LEU A 37 -0.70 7.62 7.10
CA LEU A 37 -1.80 8.40 6.51
C LEU A 37 -1.48 8.89 5.09
N PHE A 38 -0.23 9.30 4.86
CA PHE A 38 0.24 9.62 3.52
C PHE A 38 0.12 8.40 2.58
N ARG A 39 0.51 7.21 3.03
CA ARG A 39 0.38 5.97 2.25
C ARG A 39 -1.07 5.56 2.00
N ASP A 40 -1.98 5.79 2.95
CA ASP A 40 -3.42 5.59 2.73
C ASP A 40 -3.93 6.46 1.58
N SER A 41 -3.56 7.75 1.61
CA SER A 41 -3.93 8.71 0.54
C SER A 41 -3.34 8.28 -0.80
N HIS A 42 -2.12 7.77 -0.81
CA HIS A 42 -1.48 7.23 -2.01
C HIS A 42 -2.24 6.02 -2.58
N ILE A 43 -2.71 5.09 -1.73
CA ILE A 43 -3.57 3.97 -2.16
C ILE A 43 -4.84 4.51 -2.83
N GLN A 44 -5.50 5.51 -2.24
CA GLN A 44 -6.71 6.11 -2.83
C GLN A 44 -6.45 6.73 -4.21
N ILE A 45 -5.34 7.46 -4.37
CA ILE A 45 -4.92 8.04 -5.64
C ILE A 45 -4.72 6.93 -6.67
N VAL A 46 -3.97 5.88 -6.33
CA VAL A 46 -3.70 4.76 -7.23
C VAL A 46 -4.98 4.03 -7.63
N THR A 47 -5.89 3.78 -6.68
CA THR A 47 -7.17 3.14 -6.98
C THR A 47 -8.02 3.96 -7.94
N ARG A 48 -8.12 5.28 -7.74
CA ARG A 48 -8.95 6.17 -8.58
C ARG A 48 -8.33 6.43 -9.96
N TYR A 49 -7.03 6.63 -10.04
CA TYR A 49 -6.36 7.12 -11.25
C TYR A 49 -5.66 6.05 -12.07
N ILE A 50 -5.35 4.89 -11.49
CA ILE A 50 -4.72 3.78 -12.21
C ILE A 50 -5.73 2.64 -12.38
N LEU A 51 -6.21 2.07 -11.28
CA LEU A 51 -7.07 0.88 -11.33
C LEU A 51 -8.42 1.17 -11.97
N THR A 52 -9.10 2.23 -11.51
CA THR A 52 -10.42 2.60 -12.06
C THR A 52 -10.32 3.03 -13.51
N GLN A 53 -9.24 3.71 -13.92
CA GLN A 53 -9.07 4.13 -15.32
C GLN A 53 -8.77 2.95 -16.22
N ALA A 54 -7.94 2.01 -15.79
CA ALA A 54 -7.66 0.80 -16.56
C ALA A 54 -8.90 -0.08 -16.77
N LYS A 55 -9.80 -0.14 -15.77
CA LYS A 55 -11.07 -0.88 -15.88
C LYS A 55 -12.08 -0.23 -16.84
N ARG A 56 -12.02 1.09 -17.06
CA ARG A 56 -12.99 1.83 -17.89
C ARG A 56 -12.89 1.54 -19.38
N GLY A 57 -11.76 1.01 -19.87
CA GLY A 57 -11.52 0.82 -21.29
C GLY A 57 -11.42 2.16 -22.06
N PRO A 58 -11.18 2.11 -23.39
CA PRO A 58 -11.18 3.31 -24.22
C PRO A 58 -12.55 4.01 -24.18
N PRO A 59 -12.60 5.35 -24.33
CA PRO A 59 -13.86 6.06 -24.51
C PRO A 59 -14.64 5.50 -25.71
N GLU A 60 -15.97 5.51 -25.61
CA GLU A 60 -16.88 5.09 -26.67
C GLU A 60 -16.58 5.90 -27.96
N GLY A 61 -16.30 5.21 -29.06
CA GLY A 61 -15.85 5.83 -30.32
C GLY A 61 -14.32 5.93 -30.53
N TRP A 62 -13.49 5.48 -29.58
CA TRP A 62 -12.02 5.43 -29.71
C TRP A 62 -11.50 4.07 -30.21
N GLU A 63 -12.38 3.14 -30.61
CA GLU A 63 -11.99 1.79 -31.07
C GLU A 63 -11.09 1.83 -32.33
N ASP A 64 -11.19 2.90 -33.13
CA ASP A 64 -10.54 3.04 -34.44
C ASP A 64 -9.04 3.42 -34.39
N TYR A 65 -8.56 3.99 -33.27
CA TYR A 65 -7.16 4.42 -33.09
C TYR A 65 -6.28 3.44 -32.32
N ARG A 66 -6.80 2.27 -31.93
CA ARG A 66 -5.94 1.19 -31.48
C ARG A 66 -5.13 0.73 -32.69
N VAL A 67 -3.89 1.21 -32.80
CA VAL A 67 -2.86 0.53 -33.58
C VAL A 67 -2.91 -0.93 -33.13
N LYS A 68 -3.39 -1.80 -34.01
CA LYS A 68 -3.25 -3.25 -33.87
C LYS A 68 -1.75 -3.51 -34.00
N VAL A 69 -1.02 -3.31 -32.92
CA VAL A 69 0.30 -3.89 -32.80
C VAL A 69 -0.01 -5.37 -32.64
N ASP A 70 0.15 -6.12 -33.73
CA ASP A 70 0.18 -7.57 -33.72
C ASP A 70 1.36 -7.99 -32.83
N ASP A 71 1.14 -8.01 -31.53
CA ASP A 71 2.05 -8.63 -30.58
C ASP A 71 1.32 -9.78 -29.88
N GLN A 72 2.08 -10.87 -29.73
CA GLN A 72 1.70 -12.25 -29.46
C GLN A 72 0.54 -12.50 -28.50
N PRO A 73 -0.15 -13.66 -28.65
CA PRO A 73 -1.18 -14.07 -27.71
C PRO A 73 -0.55 -14.38 -26.35
N SER A 74 -0.71 -13.48 -25.37
CA SER A 74 -0.65 -13.88 -23.97
C SER A 74 -2.00 -14.49 -23.62
N THR A 75 -2.06 -15.81 -23.78
CA THR A 75 -3.11 -16.66 -23.23
C THR A 75 -3.25 -16.38 -21.74
N THR A 76 -4.40 -15.86 -21.30
CA THR A 76 -5.27 -16.47 -20.28
C THR A 76 -6.50 -15.56 -20.12
N ALA A 77 -7.50 -15.79 -20.96
CA ALA A 77 -8.89 -15.52 -20.64
C ALA A 77 -9.60 -16.88 -20.52
N THR A 78 -10.69 -16.91 -19.75
CA THR A 78 -11.53 -18.07 -19.35
C THR A 78 -10.98 -18.78 -18.11
N THR A 79 -11.59 -18.66 -16.94
CA THR A 79 -12.85 -19.37 -16.65
C THR A 79 -13.61 -18.69 -15.50
N ALA A 80 -14.87 -18.34 -15.75
CA ALA A 80 -15.83 -18.02 -14.72
C ALA A 80 -16.04 -19.23 -13.80
N THR A 81 -15.57 -19.14 -12.57
CA THR A 81 -16.02 -20.02 -11.47
C THR A 81 -16.39 -19.14 -10.29
N VAL A 82 -17.60 -19.36 -9.81
CA VAL A 82 -18.22 -18.68 -8.67
C VAL A 82 -17.31 -18.85 -7.44
N LYS A 83 -16.75 -17.75 -6.94
CA LYS A 83 -16.21 -17.65 -5.59
C LYS A 83 -16.52 -16.30 -4.97
N GLU A 84 -16.61 -16.36 -3.66
CA GLU A 84 -17.32 -15.50 -2.74
C GLU A 84 -16.75 -14.08 -2.68
N LYS A 85 -17.58 -13.16 -2.18
CA LYS A 85 -17.28 -11.74 -1.96
C LYS A 85 -16.06 -11.58 -1.04
N GLU A 86 -14.88 -11.43 -1.63
CA GLU A 86 -13.70 -10.87 -0.96
C GLU A 86 -13.07 -9.84 -1.89
N ASP A 87 -13.33 -8.56 -1.60
CA ASP A 87 -12.60 -7.36 -2.00
C ASP A 87 -11.72 -7.44 -3.27
N GLU A 88 -12.34 -7.53 -4.46
CA GLU A 88 -11.71 -7.44 -5.80
C GLU A 88 -11.16 -6.02 -6.14
N GLU A 89 -10.56 -5.34 -5.18
CA GLU A 89 -9.79 -4.13 -5.45
C GLU A 89 -8.40 -4.53 -6.00
N GLY A 90 -8.33 -4.75 -7.31
CA GLY A 90 -7.06 -4.72 -8.07
C GLY A 90 -6.33 -6.05 -8.28
N ALA A 91 -7.00 -7.19 -8.11
CA ALA A 91 -6.43 -8.50 -8.43
C ALA A 91 -5.91 -8.54 -9.89
N GLY A 92 -4.61 -8.82 -10.06
CA GLY A 92 -3.96 -8.98 -11.36
C GLY A 92 -3.34 -7.72 -11.98
N MET A 93 -3.56 -6.52 -11.42
CA MET A 93 -2.97 -5.31 -11.98
C MET A 93 -1.52 -5.11 -11.50
N LYS A 94 -0.57 -5.19 -12.43
CA LYS A 94 0.84 -4.89 -12.16
C LYS A 94 1.12 -3.40 -12.26
N GLY A 95 1.87 -2.86 -11.31
CA GLY A 95 2.43 -1.51 -11.41
C GLY A 95 3.54 -1.45 -12.47
N THR A 96 4.00 -0.24 -12.79
CA THR A 96 5.10 -0.03 -13.75
C THR A 96 6.43 -0.63 -13.29
N GLY A 97 6.60 -0.85 -11.98
CA GLY A 97 7.73 -1.59 -11.41
C GLY A 97 7.61 -3.11 -11.48
N GLY A 98 6.56 -3.66 -12.11
CA GLY A 98 6.36 -5.10 -12.29
C GLY A 98 5.72 -5.85 -11.11
N SER A 99 5.57 -5.21 -9.95
CA SER A 99 4.91 -5.77 -8.77
C SER A 99 3.39 -5.70 -8.85
N GLU A 100 2.71 -6.60 -8.15
CA GLU A 100 1.27 -6.49 -7.95
C GLU A 100 0.94 -5.26 -7.11
N LEU A 101 0.16 -4.36 -7.70
CA LEU A 101 0.05 -2.99 -7.21
C LEU A 101 -0.59 -2.92 -5.82
N MET A 102 -1.71 -3.60 -5.62
CA MET A 102 -2.48 -3.53 -4.37
C MET A 102 -1.80 -4.24 -3.20
N PRO A 103 -1.31 -5.49 -3.33
CA PRO A 103 -0.53 -6.14 -2.28
C PRO A 103 0.71 -5.34 -1.90
N PHE A 104 1.44 -4.78 -2.87
CA PHE A 104 2.62 -3.98 -2.61
C PHE A 104 2.29 -2.70 -1.82
N LEU A 105 1.27 -1.94 -2.23
CA LEU A 105 0.92 -0.69 -1.55
C LEU A 105 0.36 -0.94 -0.15
N LYS A 106 -0.49 -1.96 0.01
CA LYS A 106 -1.01 -2.38 1.33
C LYS A 106 0.14 -2.87 2.23
N GLY A 107 1.03 -3.71 1.72
CA GLY A 107 2.22 -4.19 2.44
C GLY A 107 3.10 -3.05 2.95
N ASN A 108 3.45 -2.09 2.10
CA ASN A 108 4.24 -0.92 2.51
C ASN A 108 3.56 -0.07 3.60
N ARG A 109 2.23 0.07 3.54
CA ARG A 109 1.47 0.77 4.57
C ARG A 109 1.52 0.01 5.89
N ASP A 110 1.31 -1.29 5.84
CA ASP A 110 1.24 -2.14 7.02
C ASP A 110 2.63 -2.26 7.69
N GLU A 111 3.70 -2.39 6.90
CA GLU A 111 5.09 -2.31 7.35
C GLU A 111 5.43 -0.97 7.99
N THR A 112 4.92 0.14 7.43
CA THR A 112 5.08 1.46 8.04
C THR A 112 4.39 1.51 9.40
N ASN A 113 3.16 1.02 9.51
CA ASN A 113 2.47 1.01 10.80
C ASN A 113 3.16 0.09 11.82
N ALA A 114 3.71 -1.04 11.38
CA ALA A 114 4.49 -1.96 12.20
C ALA A 114 5.83 -1.37 12.69
N ALA A 115 6.29 -0.26 12.11
CA ALA A 115 7.51 0.41 12.53
C ALA A 115 7.34 1.25 13.81
N LYS A 116 6.11 1.42 14.31
CA LYS A 116 5.83 2.04 15.63
C LYS A 116 6.53 1.28 16.76
N ILE A 117 6.78 1.99 17.85
CA ILE A 117 7.39 1.48 19.08
C ILE A 117 6.32 0.87 19.96
N THR A 118 5.19 1.57 20.12
CA THR A 118 4.06 1.06 20.91
C THR A 118 3.10 0.27 20.03
N ALA A 119 2.64 -0.89 20.52
CA ALA A 119 1.61 -1.65 19.84
C ALA A 119 0.27 -0.90 19.95
N ASP A 120 -0.41 -0.71 18.81
CA ASP A 120 -1.78 -0.19 18.82
C ASP A 120 -2.68 -1.19 19.58
N VAL A 121 -3.28 -0.76 20.70
CA VAL A 121 -4.29 -1.56 21.41
C VAL A 121 -5.47 -1.73 20.45
N LYS A 122 -5.67 -2.95 19.94
CA LYS A 122 -6.87 -3.28 19.16
C LYS A 122 -8.09 -3.04 20.06
N LYS A 123 -8.87 -2.01 19.72
CA LYS A 123 -10.17 -1.73 20.32
C LYS A 123 -11.24 -2.63 19.73
#